data_AF-A0A7R9ZIV3-F1
#
_entry.id   AF-A0A7R9ZIV3-F1
#
_cell.length_a   1.000
_cell.length_b   1.000
_cell.length_c   1.000
_cell.angle_alpha   90.00
_cell.angle_beta   90.00
_cell.angle_gamma   90.00
#
_symmetry.space_group_name_H-M   'P 1'
#
loop_
_entity.id
_entity.type
_entity.pdbx_description
1 polymer ?
#
loop_
_entity_poly.entity_id
_entity_poly.type
_entity_poly.pdbx_seq_one_letter_code
_entity_poly.pdbx_strand_id
1 'polypeptide(L)'
;WISATNRAENVLRAEQAVAPFSDHEKELLKIENLADSLDCHFSIYEYTESHRHMKGGARRGRRDRPRHSRELITIPSHLHERAPRPIARSEYGESHDDVPPASANPEPVELSAHLTRDYTTCTVVELKEYCRERGLKVSGLKKVLLERIQDDVKEQMEELQSAADTSTASTAPWTSLSSSSSTEVEPPPSAEAIASAEYLKDCIRDCIVASGRPVSSRDLGRYLRTQNPSEPVTPAGRRVFSALHEIKSAHGSIWKFLSGYRDLFFTEFVEPRSDTYAVGLVEDRAHIRARR
;
A
#
# COMPACT_ATOMS: atom_id res chain seq x y z
N TRP A 1 52.17 -32.72 -5.06
CA TRP A 1 51.04 -32.22 -4.26
C TRP A 1 50.03 -31.67 -5.27
N ILE A 2 49.26 -32.49 -6.00
CA ILE A 2 47.96 -33.13 -5.65
C ILE A 2 47.06 -32.11 -4.91
N SER A 3 45.93 -31.62 -5.45
CA SER A 3 44.70 -32.33 -5.89
C SER A 3 43.94 -31.43 -6.90
N ALA A 4 43.29 -31.86 -7.99
CA ALA A 4 42.32 -32.93 -8.27
C ALA A 4 40.96 -32.75 -7.57
N THR A 5 40.06 -31.95 -8.18
CA THR A 5 38.59 -32.13 -8.16
C THR A 5 37.96 -31.15 -9.19
N ASN A 6 37.71 -31.61 -10.43
CA ASN A 6 36.87 -30.91 -11.42
C ASN A 6 36.45 -31.86 -12.55
N ARG A 7 35.97 -33.08 -12.20
CA ARG A 7 35.57 -34.10 -13.18
C ARG A 7 34.12 -34.58 -13.04
N ALA A 8 33.35 -34.05 -12.09
CA ALA A 8 31.99 -34.51 -11.83
C ALA A 8 30.88 -33.72 -12.56
N GLU A 9 31.13 -32.49 -13.03
CA GLU A 9 30.05 -31.67 -13.63
C GLU A 9 29.83 -31.86 -15.13
N ASN A 10 30.71 -32.57 -15.85
CA ASN A 10 30.58 -32.76 -17.30
C ASN A 10 29.77 -33.99 -17.72
N VAL A 11 29.30 -34.81 -16.79
CA VAL A 11 28.50 -36.01 -17.13
C VAL A 11 26.99 -35.75 -17.04
N LEU A 12 26.54 -34.74 -16.29
CA LEU A 12 25.12 -34.40 -16.15
C LEU A 12 24.56 -33.48 -17.26
N ARG A 13 25.40 -32.97 -18.17
CA ARG A 13 24.94 -32.18 -19.33
C ARG A 13 24.66 -32.98 -20.60
N ALA A 14 24.94 -34.29 -20.60
CA ALA A 14 24.77 -35.12 -21.78
C ALA A 14 23.37 -35.76 -21.92
N GLU A 15 22.48 -35.63 -20.93
CA GLU A 15 21.14 -36.25 -20.97
C GLU A 15 19.95 -35.28 -21.12
N GLN A 16 20.17 -33.96 -21.20
CA GLN A 16 19.11 -33.01 -21.59
C GLN A 16 19.14 -32.73 -23.09
N ALA A 17 19.02 -33.79 -23.89
CA ALA A 17 18.56 -33.66 -25.27
C ALA A 17 17.04 -33.39 -25.23
N VAL A 18 16.68 -32.13 -24.97
CA VAL A 18 15.30 -31.63 -25.12
C VAL A 18 14.91 -31.87 -26.57
N ALA A 19 13.82 -32.61 -26.78
CA ALA A 19 13.27 -32.89 -28.10
C ALA A 19 13.10 -31.57 -28.89
N PRO A 20 13.41 -31.55 -30.20
CA PRO A 20 13.21 -30.36 -31.01
C PRO A 20 11.74 -29.97 -30.94
N PHE A 21 11.46 -28.77 -30.41
CA PHE A 21 10.13 -28.18 -30.38
C PHE A 21 9.45 -28.32 -31.75
N SER A 22 8.20 -28.75 -31.72
CA SER A 22 7.35 -28.86 -32.90
C SER A 22 7.31 -27.51 -33.63
N ASP A 23 7.26 -27.52 -34.96
CA ASP A 23 7.21 -26.28 -35.74
C ASP A 23 5.99 -25.42 -35.38
N HIS A 24 4.94 -26.02 -34.80
CA HIS A 24 3.78 -25.29 -34.26
C HIS A 24 4.10 -24.50 -32.99
N GLU A 25 4.94 -25.03 -32.08
CA GLU A 25 5.34 -24.32 -30.84
C GLU A 25 6.27 -23.13 -31.15
N LYS A 26 7.12 -23.26 -32.17
CA LYS A 26 7.93 -22.14 -32.66
C LYS A 26 7.07 -21.02 -33.27
N GLU A 27 5.88 -21.34 -33.77
CA GLU A 27 4.94 -20.36 -34.30
C GLU A 27 4.20 -19.61 -33.18
N LEU A 28 3.84 -20.29 -32.09
CA LEU A 28 3.24 -19.66 -30.90
C LEU A 28 4.21 -18.70 -30.20
N LEU A 29 5.50 -19.07 -30.11
CA LEU A 29 6.56 -18.19 -29.57
C LEU A 29 6.84 -16.95 -30.44
N LYS A 30 6.48 -16.96 -31.73
CA LYS A 30 6.54 -15.76 -32.58
C LYS A 30 5.37 -14.82 -32.32
N ILE A 31 4.20 -15.35 -31.94
CA ILE A 31 3.01 -14.55 -31.65
C ILE A 31 3.15 -13.83 -30.29
N GLU A 32 3.68 -14.51 -29.26
CA GLU A 32 3.90 -13.87 -27.94
C GLU A 32 4.95 -12.75 -27.99
N ASN A 33 6.01 -12.90 -28.79
CA ASN A 33 7.01 -11.83 -28.97
C ASN A 33 6.48 -10.61 -29.75
N LEU A 34 5.41 -10.75 -30.52
CA LEU A 34 4.77 -9.61 -31.21
C LEU A 34 3.85 -8.81 -30.27
N ALA A 35 3.27 -9.45 -29.26
CA ALA A 35 2.45 -8.77 -28.24
C ALA A 35 3.31 -7.85 -27.35
N ASP A 36 4.51 -8.31 -26.94
CA ASP A 36 5.46 -7.51 -26.14
C ASP A 36 6.05 -6.32 -26.91
N SER A 37 6.07 -6.38 -28.25
CA SER A 37 6.57 -5.30 -29.13
C SER A 37 5.55 -4.17 -29.30
N LEU A 38 4.25 -4.47 -29.31
CA LEU A 38 3.19 -3.47 -29.52
C LEU A 38 2.93 -2.61 -28.27
N ASP A 39 3.11 -3.16 -27.07
CA ASP A 39 2.97 -2.38 -25.81
C ASP A 39 4.13 -1.39 -25.59
N CYS A 40 5.30 -1.61 -26.20
CA CYS A 40 6.39 -0.63 -26.18
C CYS A 40 6.15 0.56 -27.12
N HIS A 41 5.33 0.41 -28.17
CA HIS A 41 5.11 1.47 -29.15
C HIS A 41 4.04 2.48 -28.72
N PHE A 42 3.13 2.10 -27.81
CA PHE A 42 2.12 3.01 -27.26
C PHE A 42 2.71 4.01 -26.24
N SER A 43 3.79 3.64 -25.54
CA SER A 43 4.44 4.51 -24.56
C SER A 43 5.39 5.56 -25.16
N ILE A 44 5.83 5.41 -26.42
CA ILE A 44 6.80 6.34 -27.04
C ILE A 44 6.09 7.53 -27.69
N TYR A 45 4.82 7.39 -28.10
CA TYR A 45 4.09 8.45 -28.79
C TYR A 45 3.55 9.58 -27.87
N GLU A 46 3.50 9.39 -26.54
CA GLU A 46 3.11 10.48 -25.62
C GLU A 46 4.27 11.37 -25.17
N TYR A 47 5.53 11.06 -25.54
CA TYR A 47 6.70 11.80 -25.02
C TYR A 47 7.28 12.86 -25.98
N THR A 48 6.91 12.88 -27.27
CA THR A 48 7.53 13.79 -28.25
C THR A 48 6.74 15.08 -28.52
N GLU A 49 5.54 15.25 -27.95
CA GLU A 49 4.69 16.41 -28.27
C GLU A 49 4.75 17.57 -27.24
N SER A 50 5.48 17.40 -26.13
CA SER A 50 5.57 18.42 -25.06
C SER A 50 6.68 19.49 -25.24
N HIS A 51 7.43 19.50 -26.35
CA HIS A 51 8.59 20.39 -26.50
C HIS A 51 8.58 21.35 -27.71
N ARG A 52 7.41 21.82 -28.16
CA ARG A 52 7.31 23.01 -29.03
C ARG A 52 6.07 23.86 -28.72
N HIS A 53 6.12 24.72 -27.72
CA HIS A 53 5.47 26.06 -27.73
C HIS A 53 5.75 26.82 -26.42
N MET A 54 6.96 27.37 -26.30
CA MET A 54 7.26 28.46 -25.36
C MET A 54 7.30 29.76 -26.17
N LYS A 55 6.14 30.32 -26.51
CA LYS A 55 5.98 31.74 -26.85
C LYS A 55 4.67 32.27 -26.28
N GLY A 56 4.82 33.17 -25.30
CA GLY A 56 3.94 34.33 -25.06
C GLY A 56 2.48 34.04 -24.73
N GLY A 57 2.15 34.03 -23.45
CA GLY A 57 0.76 33.97 -22.99
C GLY A 57 0.58 34.52 -21.58
N ALA A 58 0.69 35.84 -21.44
CA ALA A 58 0.16 36.52 -20.27
C ALA A 58 -1.36 36.33 -20.22
N ARG A 59 -1.90 35.72 -19.16
CA ARG A 59 -3.08 36.19 -18.38
C ARG A 59 -3.81 35.08 -17.61
N ARG A 60 -4.11 35.45 -16.36
CA ARG A 60 -5.34 35.19 -15.57
C ARG A 60 -5.46 33.86 -14.81
N GLY A 61 -5.59 34.03 -13.49
CA GLY A 61 -6.56 33.29 -12.68
C GLY A 61 -6.07 31.99 -12.07
N ARG A 62 -5.10 32.07 -11.16
CA ARG A 62 -4.84 30.97 -10.21
C ARG A 62 -6.06 30.84 -9.30
N ARG A 63 -6.87 29.81 -9.54
CA ARG A 63 -7.83 29.31 -8.55
C ARG A 63 -7.05 28.47 -7.55
N ASP A 64 -7.02 28.92 -6.31
CA ASP A 64 -6.50 28.17 -5.17
C ASP A 64 -7.24 26.83 -5.07
N ARG A 65 -6.51 25.75 -5.32
CA ARG A 65 -6.98 24.39 -5.04
C ARG A 65 -6.68 24.05 -3.58
N PRO A 66 -7.62 23.41 -2.86
CA PRO A 66 -7.44 23.06 -1.45
C PRO A 66 -6.28 22.07 -1.29
N ARG A 67 -5.38 22.38 -0.35
CA ARG A 67 -4.24 21.54 0.01
C ARG A 67 -4.74 20.37 0.86
N HIS A 68 -4.67 19.18 0.31
CA HIS A 68 -4.85 17.95 1.09
C HIS A 68 -3.73 17.80 2.13
N SER A 69 -4.08 17.19 3.25
CA SER A 69 -3.27 16.90 4.45
C SER A 69 -1.86 16.43 4.11
N ARG A 70 -0.85 16.96 4.82
CA ARG A 70 0.56 16.83 4.47
C ARG A 70 1.33 16.21 5.63
N GLU A 71 1.62 14.92 5.53
CA GLU A 71 2.52 14.23 6.44
C GLU A 71 3.96 14.73 6.20
N LEU A 72 4.69 15.03 7.27
CA LEU A 72 6.07 15.52 7.21
C LEU A 72 7.01 14.48 7.83
N ILE A 73 8.10 14.19 7.15
CA ILE A 73 9.15 13.26 7.60
C ILE A 73 10.36 14.08 8.04
N THR A 74 10.82 13.89 9.27
CA THR A 74 11.95 14.60 9.88
C THR A 74 12.96 13.58 10.43
N ILE A 75 14.26 13.90 10.37
CA ILE A 75 15.31 13.07 11.01
C ILE A 75 15.48 13.58 12.46
N PRO A 76 15.33 12.74 13.48
CA PRO A 76 15.45 13.16 14.88
C PRO A 76 16.91 13.54 15.19
N SER A 77 17.11 14.72 15.78
CA SER A 77 18.45 15.24 16.07
C SER A 77 18.99 14.93 17.47
N HIS A 78 18.19 14.41 18.42
CA HIS A 78 18.65 14.25 19.80
C HIS A 78 17.99 13.06 20.52
N LEU A 79 18.78 12.02 20.80
CA LEU A 79 18.49 11.01 21.81
C LEU A 79 18.64 11.64 23.20
N HIS A 80 17.53 11.88 23.88
CA HIS A 80 17.51 12.08 25.33
C HIS A 80 16.92 10.84 25.98
N GLU A 81 17.82 10.12 26.63
CA GLU A 81 17.63 8.93 27.44
C GLU A 81 16.67 9.25 28.60
N ARG A 82 15.42 8.77 28.51
CA ARG A 82 14.45 8.83 29.62
C ARG A 82 14.31 7.44 30.24
N ALA A 83 14.73 7.35 31.50
CA ALA A 83 14.66 6.16 32.33
C ALA A 83 13.21 5.62 32.49
N PRO A 84 13.05 4.29 32.62
CA PRO A 84 11.75 3.64 32.78
C PRO A 84 11.15 3.89 34.17
N ARG A 85 9.83 4.18 34.22
CA ARG A 85 9.06 4.23 35.47
C ARG A 85 8.50 2.85 35.82
N PRO A 86 8.50 2.45 37.10
CA PRO A 86 7.99 1.16 37.55
C PRO A 86 6.46 1.10 37.47
N ILE A 87 5.93 0.03 36.90
CA ILE A 87 4.50 -0.27 36.79
C ILE A 87 4.05 -0.93 38.10
N ALA A 88 3.11 -0.29 38.80
CA ALA A 88 2.49 -0.83 40.00
C ALA A 88 1.51 -1.96 39.62
N ARG A 89 1.76 -3.13 40.21
CA ARG A 89 0.98 -4.37 40.12
C ARG A 89 -0.32 -4.19 40.90
N SER A 90 -1.45 -4.18 40.21
CA SER A 90 -2.80 -4.17 40.80
C SER A 90 -3.31 -5.61 40.85
N GLU A 91 -3.26 -6.20 42.05
CA GLU A 91 -3.93 -7.45 42.40
C GLU A 91 -5.40 -7.14 42.71
N TYR A 92 -6.32 -7.54 41.82
CA TYR A 92 -7.71 -7.78 42.18
C TYR A 92 -8.09 -9.16 41.67
N GLY A 93 -8.17 -10.10 42.62
CA GLY A 93 -8.82 -11.38 42.44
C GLY A 93 -10.32 -11.18 42.55
N GLU A 94 -11.03 -11.54 41.49
CA GLU A 94 -12.48 -11.63 41.49
C GLU A 94 -12.82 -13.06 41.07
N SER A 95 -13.16 -13.87 42.07
CA SER A 95 -13.62 -15.25 41.95
C SER A 95 -14.97 -15.28 41.26
N HIS A 96 -15.02 -15.78 40.03
CA HIS A 96 -16.26 -15.98 39.30
C HIS A 96 -16.69 -17.45 39.43
N ASP A 97 -17.81 -17.64 40.12
CA ASP A 97 -18.42 -18.94 40.43
C ASP A 97 -18.80 -19.73 39.17
N ASP A 98 -18.46 -21.02 39.21
CA ASP A 98 -18.82 -22.06 38.25
C ASP A 98 -20.34 -22.21 38.07
N VAL A 99 -20.89 -21.59 37.02
CA VAL A 99 -22.22 -21.94 36.49
C VAL A 99 -22.03 -22.82 35.25
N PRO A 100 -22.48 -24.08 35.27
CA PRO A 100 -22.36 -24.98 34.11
C PRO A 100 -23.27 -24.48 32.97
N PRO A 101 -22.74 -24.21 31.75
CA PRO A 101 -23.57 -23.79 30.63
C PRO A 101 -24.32 -25.01 30.07
N ALA A 102 -25.52 -25.25 30.60
CA ALA A 102 -26.46 -26.19 30.03
C ALA A 102 -27.16 -25.58 28.81
N SER A 103 -27.18 -26.35 27.72
CA SER A 103 -28.00 -26.15 26.51
C SER A 103 -27.44 -25.20 25.45
N ALA A 104 -26.51 -25.74 24.66
CA ALA A 104 -26.10 -25.20 23.37
C ALA A 104 -27.26 -25.31 22.36
N ASN A 105 -28.16 -24.32 22.41
CA ASN A 105 -28.94 -23.93 21.25
C ASN A 105 -27.98 -23.12 20.37
N PRO A 106 -27.69 -23.51 19.12
CA PRO A 106 -26.83 -22.72 18.25
C PRO A 106 -27.50 -21.35 18.09
N GLU A 107 -26.89 -20.31 18.65
CA GLU A 107 -27.35 -18.95 18.40
C GLU A 107 -27.37 -18.77 16.89
N PRO A 108 -28.54 -18.43 16.31
CA PRO A 108 -28.62 -18.15 14.89
C PRO A 108 -27.63 -17.02 14.66
N VAL A 109 -26.58 -17.30 13.89
CA VAL A 109 -25.54 -16.34 13.55
C VAL A 109 -26.24 -15.12 13.00
N GLU A 110 -26.34 -14.07 13.82
CA GLU A 110 -27.03 -12.84 13.48
C GLU A 110 -26.23 -12.19 12.35
N LEU A 111 -26.64 -12.49 11.12
CA LEU A 111 -26.21 -11.75 9.94
C LEU A 111 -26.35 -10.27 10.28
N SER A 112 -25.24 -9.55 10.23
CA SER A 112 -25.14 -8.19 10.76
C SER A 112 -26.30 -7.37 10.19
N ALA A 113 -27.10 -6.74 11.06
CA ALA A 113 -28.34 -6.05 10.68
C ALA A 113 -28.17 -5.01 9.53
N HIS A 114 -26.94 -4.63 9.23
CA HIS A 114 -26.56 -3.80 8.08
C HIS A 114 -26.70 -4.49 6.71
N LEU A 115 -26.53 -5.81 6.59
CA LEU A 115 -26.62 -6.52 5.30
C LEU A 115 -28.07 -6.65 4.81
N THR A 116 -29.03 -6.72 5.73
CA THR A 116 -30.47 -6.92 5.44
C THR A 116 -31.29 -5.62 5.45
N ARG A 117 -30.67 -4.46 5.68
CA ARG A 117 -31.37 -3.18 5.78
C ARG A 117 -31.75 -2.63 4.39
N ASP A 118 -33.00 -2.19 4.24
CA ASP A 118 -33.46 -1.49 3.04
C ASP A 118 -32.98 -0.01 3.03
N TYR A 119 -31.93 0.27 2.25
CA TYR A 119 -31.33 1.61 2.17
C TYR A 119 -32.16 2.65 1.38
N THR A 120 -33.19 2.23 0.64
CA THR A 120 -33.99 3.13 -0.22
C THR A 120 -34.77 4.18 0.59
N THR A 121 -35.19 3.81 1.80
CA THR A 121 -35.93 4.65 2.75
C THR A 121 -35.04 5.64 3.50
N CYS A 122 -33.73 5.37 3.59
CA CYS A 122 -32.77 6.22 4.29
C CYS A 122 -32.65 7.62 3.66
N THR A 123 -32.40 8.61 4.49
CA THR A 123 -32.13 9.99 4.09
C THR A 123 -30.70 10.13 3.55
N VAL A 124 -30.41 11.22 2.81
CA VAL A 124 -29.06 11.46 2.27
C VAL A 124 -28.00 11.60 3.37
N VAL A 125 -28.38 12.05 4.56
CA VAL A 125 -27.48 12.19 5.70
C VAL A 125 -27.06 10.81 6.21
N GLU A 126 -28.03 9.93 6.47
CA GLU A 126 -27.79 8.54 6.91
C GLU A 126 -26.97 7.75 5.88
N LEU A 127 -27.26 7.92 4.58
CA LEU A 127 -26.47 7.28 3.52
C LEU A 127 -25.01 7.75 3.51
N LYS A 128 -24.76 9.04 3.78
CA LYS A 128 -23.39 9.57 3.88
C LYS A 128 -22.68 9.12 5.15
N GLU A 129 -23.40 8.95 6.25
CA GLU A 129 -22.86 8.36 7.48
C GLU A 129 -22.41 6.93 7.23
N TYR A 130 -23.28 6.11 6.64
CA TYR A 130 -22.92 4.76 6.25
C TYR A 130 -21.71 4.72 5.30
N CYS A 131 -21.67 5.58 4.27
CA CYS A 131 -20.49 5.68 3.41
C CYS A 131 -19.22 6.09 4.16
N ARG A 132 -19.29 6.96 5.19
CA ARG A 132 -18.12 7.32 6.01
C ARG A 132 -17.64 6.15 6.87
N GLU A 133 -18.58 5.45 7.50
CA GLU A 133 -18.30 4.27 8.34
C GLU A 133 -17.63 3.15 7.53
N ARG A 134 -18.08 2.93 6.30
CA ARG A 134 -17.50 1.94 5.37
C ARG A 134 -16.30 2.45 4.57
N GLY A 135 -15.86 3.69 4.77
CA GLY A 135 -14.75 4.29 3.99
C GLY A 135 -15.05 4.52 2.51
N LEU A 136 -16.32 4.48 2.10
CA LEU A 136 -16.79 4.75 0.74
C LEU A 136 -16.83 6.26 0.45
N LYS A 137 -16.75 6.61 -0.84
CA LYS A 137 -16.78 8.01 -1.27
C LYS A 137 -18.17 8.63 -1.02
N VAL A 138 -18.21 9.72 -0.25
CA VAL A 138 -19.45 10.42 0.18
C VAL A 138 -19.98 11.47 -0.82
N SER A 139 -19.34 11.64 -1.99
CA SER A 139 -19.74 12.64 -2.98
C SER A 139 -20.72 12.07 -4.00
N GLY A 140 -21.86 12.71 -4.21
CA GLY A 140 -22.81 12.34 -5.25
C GLY A 140 -24.26 12.69 -4.92
N LEU A 141 -25.15 12.43 -5.86
CA LEU A 141 -26.61 12.45 -5.64
C LEU A 141 -27.04 11.21 -4.86
N LYS A 142 -28.26 11.23 -4.27
CA LYS A 142 -28.81 10.10 -3.48
C LYS A 142 -28.72 8.77 -4.22
N LYS A 143 -29.05 8.74 -5.52
CA LYS A 143 -29.00 7.53 -6.35
C LYS A 143 -27.58 6.92 -6.41
N VAL A 144 -26.57 7.76 -6.61
CA VAL A 144 -25.17 7.33 -6.69
C VAL A 144 -24.67 6.79 -5.35
N LEU A 145 -25.15 7.35 -4.22
CA LEU A 145 -24.82 6.82 -2.90
C LEU A 145 -25.48 5.46 -2.66
N LEU A 146 -26.73 5.28 -3.09
CA LEU A 146 -27.44 4.01 -2.99
C LEU A 146 -26.76 2.91 -3.80
N GLU A 147 -26.40 3.19 -5.06
CA GLU A 147 -25.68 2.24 -5.92
C GLU A 147 -24.39 1.76 -5.24
N ARG A 148 -23.56 2.68 -4.72
CA ARG A 148 -22.33 2.32 -4.00
C ARG A 148 -22.56 1.46 -2.77
N ILE A 149 -23.61 1.75 -2.00
CA ILE A 149 -23.94 0.99 -0.80
C ILE A 149 -24.44 -0.41 -1.18
N GLN A 150 -25.22 -0.51 -2.25
CA GLN A 150 -25.69 -1.80 -2.76
C GLN A 150 -24.54 -2.66 -3.28
N ASP A 151 -23.58 -2.06 -3.99
CA ASP A 151 -22.36 -2.75 -4.46
C ASP A 151 -21.53 -3.28 -3.27
N ASP A 152 -21.32 -2.45 -2.23
CA ASP A 152 -20.59 -2.84 -1.00
C ASP A 152 -21.27 -3.98 -0.24
N VAL A 153 -22.61 -3.91 -0.08
CA VAL A 153 -23.38 -4.98 0.56
C VAL A 153 -23.30 -6.27 -0.24
N LYS A 154 -23.36 -6.19 -1.58
CA LYS A 154 -23.25 -7.34 -2.46
C LYS A 154 -21.88 -8.01 -2.35
N GLU A 155 -20.80 -7.23 -2.34
CA GLU A 155 -19.44 -7.74 -2.17
C GLU A 155 -19.27 -8.48 -0.83
N GLN A 156 -19.83 -7.93 0.25
CA GLN A 156 -19.81 -8.60 1.56
C GLN A 156 -20.64 -9.89 1.61
N MET A 157 -21.78 -9.91 0.91
CA MET A 157 -22.57 -11.14 0.82
C MET A 157 -21.83 -12.23 0.04
N GLU A 158 -21.14 -11.88 -1.06
CA GLU A 158 -20.33 -12.82 -1.85
C GLU A 158 -19.13 -13.34 -1.03
N GLU A 159 -18.45 -12.48 -0.27
CA GLU A 159 -17.36 -12.87 0.62
C GLU A 159 -17.82 -13.88 1.68
N LEU A 160 -18.94 -13.62 2.36
CA LEU A 160 -19.53 -14.53 3.35
C LEU A 160 -19.96 -15.88 2.74
N GLN A 161 -20.51 -15.86 1.52
CA GLN A 161 -20.86 -17.10 0.81
C GLN A 161 -19.60 -17.91 0.47
N SER A 162 -18.55 -17.27 -0.03
CA SER A 162 -17.27 -17.94 -0.33
C SER A 162 -16.59 -18.53 0.92
N ALA A 163 -16.76 -17.89 2.08
CA ALA A 163 -16.27 -18.39 3.36
C ALA A 163 -17.06 -19.63 3.83
N ALA A 164 -18.36 -19.69 3.57
CA ALA A 164 -19.19 -20.84 3.92
C ALA A 164 -18.84 -22.08 3.07
N ASP A 165 -18.59 -21.89 1.78
CA ASP A 165 -18.23 -22.97 0.86
C ASP A 165 -16.83 -23.55 1.16
N THR A 166 -15.89 -22.71 1.60
CA THR A 166 -14.56 -23.17 2.02
C THR A 166 -14.56 -23.88 3.38
N SER A 167 -15.53 -23.58 4.26
CA SER A 167 -15.65 -24.22 5.57
C SER A 167 -16.26 -25.64 5.51
N THR A 168 -17.14 -25.93 4.54
CA THR A 168 -17.85 -27.22 4.50
C THR A 168 -17.05 -28.39 3.91
N ALA A 169 -15.93 -28.14 3.22
CA ALA A 169 -15.06 -29.21 2.70
C ALA A 169 -14.02 -29.74 3.72
N SER A 170 -13.94 -29.15 4.92
CA SER A 170 -13.00 -29.54 5.98
C SER A 170 -13.73 -30.18 7.18
N THR A 171 -14.58 -31.18 6.93
CA THR A 171 -15.11 -32.07 7.97
C THR A 171 -14.45 -33.44 7.84
N ALA A 172 -13.13 -33.51 8.08
CA ALA A 172 -12.49 -34.74 8.49
C ALA A 172 -12.52 -34.81 10.03
N PRO A 173 -12.74 -36.00 10.65
CA PRO A 173 -12.85 -36.12 12.09
C PRO A 173 -11.49 -35.84 12.74
N TRP A 174 -11.44 -34.77 13.52
CA TRP A 174 -10.31 -34.35 14.34
C TRP A 174 -10.04 -35.41 15.40
N THR A 175 -9.14 -36.36 15.10
CA THR A 175 -8.32 -36.97 16.16
C THR A 175 -7.33 -35.93 16.62
N SER A 176 -7.44 -35.59 17.91
CA SER A 176 -6.54 -34.79 18.71
C SER A 176 -5.11 -34.74 18.18
N LEU A 177 -4.59 -33.55 17.90
CA LEU A 177 -3.28 -33.10 18.40
C LEU A 177 -3.05 -31.62 18.05
N SER A 178 -2.86 -30.84 19.11
CA SER A 178 -1.95 -29.69 19.17
C SER A 178 -2.29 -28.47 18.30
N SER A 179 -2.93 -27.50 18.95
CA SER A 179 -2.74 -26.07 18.70
C SER A 179 -1.25 -25.72 18.81
N SER A 180 -0.53 -25.91 17.71
CA SER A 180 0.78 -25.31 17.49
C SER A 180 0.51 -23.90 16.99
N SER A 181 0.63 -22.91 17.87
CA SER A 181 0.91 -21.55 17.43
C SER A 181 2.26 -21.60 16.71
N SER A 182 2.22 -21.80 15.39
CA SER A 182 3.38 -21.55 14.55
C SER A 182 3.66 -20.06 14.65
N THR A 183 4.54 -19.69 15.59
CA THR A 183 5.63 -18.77 15.26
C THR A 183 6.29 -19.36 14.02
N GLU A 184 5.72 -19.02 12.87
CA GLU A 184 6.37 -19.15 11.58
C GLU A 184 7.64 -18.34 11.73
N VAL A 185 8.76 -19.05 11.96
CA VAL A 185 10.08 -18.48 12.03
C VAL A 185 10.31 -17.93 10.64
N GLU A 186 9.98 -16.65 10.47
CA GLU A 186 10.24 -15.91 9.24
C GLU A 186 11.69 -16.22 8.87
N PRO A 187 11.92 -16.82 7.70
CA PRO A 187 13.27 -17.12 7.27
C PRO A 187 14.06 -15.82 7.36
N PRO A 188 15.30 -15.88 7.91
CA PRO A 188 16.09 -14.68 8.10
C PRO A 188 16.13 -13.91 6.77
N PRO A 189 15.91 -12.57 6.80
CA PRO A 189 15.84 -11.78 5.59
C PRO A 189 17.08 -12.06 4.74
N SER A 190 16.88 -12.36 3.46
CA SER A 190 17.98 -12.66 2.57
C SER A 190 18.99 -11.51 2.59
N ALA A 191 20.28 -11.80 2.43
CA ALA A 191 21.33 -10.77 2.44
C ALA A 191 21.06 -9.65 1.41
N GLU A 192 20.42 -10.00 0.29
CA GLU A 192 19.94 -9.08 -0.75
C GLU A 192 18.84 -8.14 -0.25
N ALA A 193 17.88 -8.66 0.53
CA ALA A 193 16.83 -7.85 1.15
C ALA A 193 17.41 -6.85 2.18
N ILE A 194 18.50 -7.22 2.85
CA ILE A 194 19.19 -6.32 3.80
C ILE A 194 19.92 -5.21 3.02
N ALA A 195 20.68 -5.56 1.98
CA ALA A 195 21.43 -4.60 1.17
C ALA A 195 20.52 -3.59 0.46
N SER A 196 19.41 -4.08 -0.13
CA SER A 196 18.36 -3.22 -0.72
C SER A 196 17.77 -2.27 0.32
N ALA A 197 17.44 -2.76 1.52
CA ALA A 197 16.90 -1.91 2.59
C ALA A 197 17.89 -0.81 3.03
N GLU A 198 19.20 -1.09 3.11
CA GLU A 198 20.21 -0.08 3.42
C GLU A 198 20.33 0.98 2.33
N TYR A 199 20.38 0.58 1.07
CA TYR A 199 20.36 1.51 -0.07
C TYR A 199 19.15 2.46 -0.03
N LEU A 200 17.97 1.90 0.24
CA LEU A 200 16.73 2.67 0.31
C LEU A 200 16.75 3.67 1.48
N LYS A 201 17.34 3.30 2.63
CA LYS A 201 17.52 4.24 3.75
C LYS A 201 18.39 5.42 3.35
N ASP A 202 19.49 5.18 2.64
CA ASP A 202 20.39 6.24 2.20
C ASP A 202 19.73 7.16 1.17
N CYS A 203 18.97 6.62 0.22
CA CYS A 203 18.17 7.43 -0.70
C CYS A 203 17.19 8.37 0.02
N ILE A 204 16.54 7.90 1.09
CA ILE A 204 15.60 8.72 1.88
C ILE A 204 16.37 9.79 2.66
N ARG A 205 17.53 9.46 3.25
CA ARG A 205 18.39 10.43 3.94
C ARG A 205 18.85 11.53 2.98
N ASP A 206 19.33 11.17 1.80
CA ASP A 206 19.76 12.11 0.77
C ASP A 206 18.63 13.05 0.35
N CYS A 207 17.42 12.51 0.21
CA CYS A 207 16.23 13.32 -0.08
C CYS A 207 15.98 14.38 1.00
N ILE A 208 16.05 13.98 2.28
CA ILE A 208 15.82 14.87 3.41
C ILE A 208 16.91 15.93 3.48
N VAL A 209 18.18 15.54 3.37
CA VAL A 209 19.34 16.43 3.38
C VAL A 209 19.26 17.44 2.22
N ALA A 210 19.01 16.97 1.00
CA ALA A 210 18.93 17.83 -0.18
C ALA A 210 17.76 18.82 -0.11
N SER A 211 16.66 18.44 0.54
CA SER A 211 15.50 19.32 0.69
C SER A 211 15.69 20.40 1.76
N GLY A 212 16.58 20.17 2.74
CA GLY A 212 16.82 21.05 3.89
C GLY A 212 15.61 21.28 4.79
N ARG A 213 14.55 20.46 4.67
CA ARG A 213 13.28 20.62 5.39
C ARG A 213 12.57 19.27 5.55
N PRO A 214 11.54 19.18 6.42
CA PRO A 214 10.74 17.97 6.47
C PRO A 214 10.11 17.66 5.10
N VAL A 215 10.25 16.41 4.66
CA VAL A 215 9.83 15.98 3.32
C VAL A 215 8.43 15.38 3.39
N SER A 216 7.56 15.76 2.45
CA SER A 216 6.25 15.13 2.36
C SER A 216 6.30 13.77 1.66
N SER A 217 5.40 12.86 2.00
CA SER A 217 5.31 11.53 1.35
C SER A 217 5.25 11.62 -0.18
N ARG A 218 4.60 12.66 -0.71
CA ARG A 218 4.54 12.96 -2.16
C ARG A 218 5.89 13.40 -2.73
N ASP A 219 6.62 14.25 -2.01
CA ASP A 219 7.93 14.73 -2.44
C ASP A 219 8.96 13.58 -2.40
N LEU A 220 8.91 12.77 -1.34
CA LEU A 220 9.73 11.57 -1.19
C LEU A 220 9.46 10.57 -2.33
N GLY A 221 8.18 10.29 -2.63
CA GLY A 221 7.82 9.39 -3.71
C GLY A 221 8.27 9.91 -5.10
N ARG A 222 8.35 11.22 -5.31
CA ARG A 222 8.89 11.80 -6.55
C ARG A 222 10.39 11.61 -6.64
N TYR A 223 11.11 11.84 -5.54
CA TYR A 223 12.56 11.66 -5.47
C TYR A 223 12.94 10.18 -5.69
N LEU A 224 12.28 9.24 -5.02
CA LEU A 224 12.57 7.81 -5.15
C LEU A 224 12.25 7.25 -6.54
N ARG A 225 11.39 7.92 -7.30
CA ARG A 225 11.12 7.54 -8.70
C ARG A 225 12.27 7.91 -9.64
N THR A 226 13.07 8.93 -9.29
CA THR A 226 14.23 9.34 -10.10
C THR A 226 15.51 8.62 -9.72
N GLN A 227 15.53 7.91 -8.59
CA GLN A 227 16.67 7.10 -8.18
C GLN A 227 16.64 5.73 -8.87
N ASN A 228 17.84 5.23 -9.20
CA ASN A 228 18.04 3.89 -9.71
C ASN A 228 17.74 2.83 -8.63
N PRO A 229 17.48 1.57 -8.98
CA PRO A 229 17.38 0.48 -8.01
C PRO A 229 18.73 0.18 -7.36
N SER A 230 18.69 -0.50 -6.22
CA SER A 230 19.89 -0.98 -5.52
C SER A 230 20.71 -1.97 -6.35
N GLU A 231 20.03 -2.87 -7.08
CA GLU A 231 20.66 -3.88 -7.92
C GLU A 231 20.57 -3.54 -9.42
N PRO A 232 21.72 -3.49 -10.12
CA PRO A 232 21.74 -3.29 -11.55
C PRO A 232 21.29 -4.58 -12.25
N VAL A 233 20.07 -4.55 -12.78
CA VAL A 233 19.56 -5.34 -13.92
C VAL A 233 19.95 -6.82 -13.91
N THR A 234 18.99 -7.67 -13.57
CA THR A 234 19.07 -9.12 -13.82
C THR A 234 19.60 -9.43 -15.24
N PRO A 235 20.40 -10.48 -15.45
CA PRO A 235 20.98 -10.84 -16.76
C PRO A 235 19.93 -11.07 -17.86
N ALA A 236 18.65 -11.18 -17.51
CA ALA A 236 17.52 -11.26 -18.42
C ALA A 236 17.13 -9.91 -19.08
N GLY A 237 17.78 -8.79 -18.74
CA GLY A 237 17.58 -7.50 -19.40
C GLY A 237 16.19 -6.87 -19.19
N ARG A 238 15.36 -7.42 -18.29
CA ARG A 238 14.07 -6.82 -17.92
C ARG A 238 14.25 -5.70 -16.90
N ARG A 239 13.31 -4.75 -16.99
CA ARG A 239 13.49 -3.32 -16.73
C ARG A 239 13.99 -2.98 -15.33
N VAL A 240 14.80 -1.92 -15.33
CA VAL A 240 15.24 -1.10 -14.19
C VAL A 240 14.01 -0.57 -13.45
N PHE A 241 13.71 -1.15 -12.30
CA PHE A 241 12.67 -0.66 -11.41
C PHE A 241 13.22 0.50 -10.59
N SER A 242 12.54 1.65 -10.52
CA SER A 242 12.98 2.75 -9.65
C SER A 242 13.02 2.31 -8.18
N ALA A 243 13.82 2.97 -7.33
CA ALA A 243 13.85 2.71 -5.88
C ALA A 243 12.44 2.74 -5.22
N LEU A 244 11.52 3.56 -5.74
CA LEU A 244 10.13 3.57 -5.29
C LEU A 244 9.40 2.23 -5.52
N HIS A 245 9.67 1.59 -6.66
CA HIS A 245 9.04 0.32 -7.02
C HIS A 245 9.61 -0.81 -6.17
N GLU A 246 10.91 -0.78 -5.90
CA GLU A 246 11.59 -1.69 -4.98
C GLU A 246 10.95 -1.67 -3.58
N ILE A 247 10.73 -0.47 -3.00
CA ILE A 247 10.02 -0.32 -1.72
C ILE A 247 8.62 -0.93 -1.78
N LYS A 248 7.87 -0.68 -2.86
CA LYS A 248 6.50 -1.19 -2.99
C LYS A 248 6.44 -2.69 -3.16
N SER A 249 7.38 -3.27 -3.90
CA SER A 249 7.44 -4.72 -4.10
C SER A 249 7.84 -5.43 -2.82
N ALA A 250 8.86 -4.95 -2.12
CA ALA A 250 9.38 -5.60 -0.92
C ALA A 250 8.53 -5.33 0.33
N HIS A 251 7.98 -4.13 0.49
CA HIS A 251 7.32 -3.70 1.72
C HIS A 251 5.85 -3.30 1.54
N GLY A 252 5.31 -3.38 0.32
CA GLY A 252 3.94 -2.99 -0.03
C GLY A 252 3.75 -1.47 -0.16
N SER A 253 4.21 -0.70 0.82
CA SER A 253 4.09 0.76 0.82
C SER A 253 5.28 1.47 1.48
N ILE A 254 5.50 2.73 1.10
CA ILE A 254 6.51 3.60 1.74
C ILE A 254 6.23 3.73 3.24
N TRP A 255 4.96 3.86 3.64
CA TRP A 255 4.60 3.98 5.05
C TRP A 255 4.93 2.73 5.86
N LYS A 256 4.66 1.54 5.31
CA LYS A 256 5.00 0.26 5.94
C LYS A 256 6.52 0.11 6.09
N PHE A 257 7.29 0.50 5.06
CA PHE A 257 8.75 0.56 5.14
C PHE A 257 9.23 1.51 6.25
N LEU A 258 8.78 2.77 6.25
CA LEU A 258 9.18 3.75 7.26
C LEU A 258 8.78 3.33 8.69
N SER A 259 7.63 2.69 8.84
CA SER A 259 7.16 2.18 10.13
C SER A 259 8.06 1.06 10.70
N GLY A 260 8.71 0.29 9.82
CA GLY A 260 9.73 -0.69 10.23
C GLY A 260 11.04 -0.07 10.69
N TYR A 261 11.28 1.20 10.38
CA TYR A 261 12.52 1.93 10.69
C TYR A 261 12.28 3.21 11.48
N ARG A 262 11.37 3.15 12.47
CA ARG A 262 11.03 4.28 13.35
C ARG A 262 12.23 4.85 14.12
N ASP A 263 13.25 4.04 14.35
CA ASP A 263 14.47 4.47 15.02
C ASP A 263 15.31 5.42 14.15
N LEU A 264 15.14 5.35 12.83
CA LEU A 264 15.89 6.16 11.86
C LEU A 264 15.06 7.34 11.31
N PHE A 265 13.75 7.15 11.16
CA PHE A 265 12.87 8.14 10.54
C PHE A 265 11.72 8.50 11.47
N PHE A 266 11.59 9.79 11.79
CA PHE A 266 10.43 10.30 12.49
C PHE A 266 9.37 10.72 11.48
N THR A 267 8.19 10.13 11.60
CA THR A 267 7.01 10.50 10.81
C THR A 267 6.09 11.31 11.70
N GLU A 268 5.89 12.58 11.36
CA GLU A 268 4.95 13.44 12.06
C GLU A 268 3.68 13.58 11.22
N PHE A 269 2.57 13.13 11.78
CA PHE A 269 1.28 13.43 11.21
C PHE A 269 0.94 14.88 11.54
N VAL A 270 1.15 15.77 10.57
CA VAL A 270 0.70 17.16 10.72
C VAL A 270 -0.78 17.17 10.44
N GLU A 271 -1.57 17.23 11.51
CA GLU A 271 -3.00 17.51 11.38
C GLU A 271 -3.18 18.78 10.56
N PRO A 272 -4.05 18.77 9.54
CA PRO A 272 -4.33 19.96 8.76
C PRO A 272 -4.92 21.00 9.72
N ARG A 273 -4.11 22.00 10.11
CA ARG A 273 -4.56 23.10 10.97
C ARG A 273 -5.82 23.71 10.37
N SER A 274 -6.95 23.42 11.01
CA SER A 274 -8.30 23.90 10.66
C SER A 274 -8.37 25.42 10.57
N ASP A 275 -7.43 26.11 11.22
CA ASP A 275 -7.44 27.56 11.39
C ASP A 275 -7.03 28.30 10.11
N THR A 276 -6.46 27.59 9.13
CA THR A 276 -6.07 28.21 7.84
C THR A 276 -7.23 28.41 6.86
N TYR A 277 -8.44 27.92 7.18
CA TYR A 277 -9.63 28.20 6.38
C TYR A 277 -10.35 29.50 6.77
N ALA A 278 -9.94 30.19 7.85
CA ALA A 278 -10.65 31.36 8.38
C ALA A 278 -10.05 32.75 8.02
N VAL A 279 -8.83 32.83 7.45
CA VAL A 279 -8.10 34.12 7.33
C VAL A 279 -8.12 34.72 5.90
N GLY A 280 -8.97 34.20 4.99
CA GLY A 280 -8.96 34.61 3.58
C GLY A 280 -10.08 35.54 3.10
N LEU A 281 -11.00 36.00 3.96
CA LEU A 281 -12.29 36.54 3.46
C LEU A 281 -12.72 37.93 3.96
N VAL A 282 -11.88 38.71 4.67
CA VAL A 282 -12.38 39.96 5.29
C VAL A 282 -11.73 41.27 4.79
N GLU A 283 -10.54 41.34 4.21
CA GLU A 283 -9.87 42.65 4.07
C GLU A 283 -9.73 43.27 2.67
N ASP A 284 -10.29 42.69 1.61
CA ASP A 284 -10.13 43.22 0.24
C ASP A 284 -11.38 43.95 -0.32
N ARG A 285 -12.12 44.68 0.54
CA ARG A 285 -13.29 45.48 0.11
C ARG A 285 -13.20 47.00 0.32
N ALA A 286 -12.10 47.54 0.83
CA ALA A 286 -12.02 48.96 1.17
C ALA A 286 -11.37 49.90 0.12
N HIS A 287 -10.73 49.40 -0.96
CA HIS A 287 -9.95 50.26 -1.87
C HIS A 287 -10.53 50.56 -3.27
N ILE A 288 -11.77 50.17 -3.57
CA ILE A 288 -12.41 50.50 -4.86
C ILE A 288 -13.58 51.49 -4.64
N ARG A 289 -13.33 52.67 -4.09
CA ARG A 289 -14.25 53.84 -4.14
C ARG A 289 -13.51 55.15 -3.85
N ALA A 290 -12.57 55.53 -4.71
CA ALA A 290 -12.00 56.88 -4.71
C ALA A 290 -11.36 57.23 -6.07
N ARG A 291 -12.12 57.12 -7.16
CA ARG A 291 -11.85 57.84 -8.42
C ARG A 291 -13.18 58.10 -9.14
N ARG A 292 -13.83 59.19 -8.77
CA ARG A 292 -14.68 60.02 -9.62
C ARG A 292 -14.71 61.41 -9.04
#